data_AF-A0A7X6UQH6-F1
#
_entry.id   AF-A0A7X6UQH6-F1
#
_cell.length_a   1.000
_cell.length_b   1.000
_cell.length_c   1.000
_cell.angle_alpha   90.00
_cell.angle_beta   90.00
_cell.angle_gamma   90.00
#
_symmetry.space_group_name_H-M   'P 1'
#
loop_
_entity.id
_entity.type
_entity.pdbx_description
1 polymer ?
#
loop_
_entity_poly.entity_id
_entity_poly.type
_entity_poly.pdbx_seq_one_letter_code
_entity_poly.pdbx_strand_id
1 'polypeptide(L)'
;MAKRKRNKFKQRKEVKIPLPCTLLIVVLAALATVHICLEKQYRELGDKTQKMEQKKESLDKLHDEELRKWANAKTPANIEIALKQHNLNMNFPEEKRIVRLYHSNARPGHTAGELAKVETKNNNHY
;
A
#
# COMPACT_ATOMS: atom_id res chain seq x y z
N MET A 1 -73.09 -20.12 -55.29
CA MET A 1 -71.71 -20.35 -55.76
C MET A 1 -70.75 -19.53 -54.89
N ALA A 2 -70.09 -20.13 -53.90
CA ALA A 2 -69.19 -19.42 -52.98
C ALA A 2 -67.74 -19.50 -53.49
N LYS A 3 -67.13 -18.34 -53.78
CA LYS A 3 -65.72 -18.24 -54.20
C LYS A 3 -64.81 -18.56 -53.00
N ARG A 4 -64.22 -19.75 -53.01
CA ARG A 4 -63.22 -20.22 -52.04
C ARG A 4 -61.97 -19.32 -52.10
N LYS A 5 -61.80 -18.44 -51.10
CA LYS A 5 -60.60 -17.61 -50.94
C LYS A 5 -59.39 -18.50 -50.68
N ARG A 6 -58.51 -18.61 -51.69
CA ARG A 6 -57.24 -19.34 -51.62
C ARG A 6 -56.26 -18.54 -50.76
N ASN A 7 -56.03 -19.01 -49.54
CA ASN A 7 -55.08 -18.41 -48.62
C ASN A 7 -53.65 -18.57 -49.18
N LYS A 8 -53.03 -17.47 -49.61
CA LYS A 8 -51.67 -17.46 -50.15
C LYS A 8 -50.70 -17.50 -48.96
N PHE A 9 -50.25 -18.70 -48.61
CA PHE A 9 -49.17 -18.90 -47.66
C PHE A 9 -47.91 -18.20 -48.21
N LYS A 10 -47.52 -17.09 -47.57
CA LYS A 10 -46.35 -16.30 -47.95
C LYS A 10 -45.10 -17.18 -47.83
N GLN A 11 -44.52 -17.56 -48.97
CA GLN A 11 -43.20 -18.17 -49.00
C GLN A 11 -42.20 -17.18 -48.38
N ARG A 12 -41.55 -17.61 -47.30
CA ARG A 12 -40.44 -16.86 -46.70
C ARG A 12 -39.32 -16.86 -47.73
N LYS A 13 -38.92 -15.68 -48.19
CA LYS A 13 -37.77 -15.53 -49.08
C LYS A 13 -36.53 -16.01 -48.32
N GLU A 14 -35.98 -17.14 -48.73
CA GLU A 14 -34.67 -17.59 -48.30
C GLU A 14 -33.63 -16.62 -48.85
N VAL A 15 -33.21 -15.67 -48.00
CA VAL A 15 -32.11 -14.77 -48.33
C VAL A 15 -30.82 -15.59 -48.22
N LYS A 16 -30.36 -16.11 -49.36
CA LYS A 16 -29.05 -16.74 -49.47
C LYS A 16 -28.00 -15.65 -49.38
N ILE A 17 -27.48 -15.43 -48.17
CA ILE A 17 -26.38 -14.51 -47.94
C ILE A 17 -25.13 -15.10 -48.62
N PRO A 18 -24.39 -14.32 -49.43
CA PRO A 18 -23.18 -14.81 -50.05
C PRO A 18 -22.14 -15.22 -48.99
N LEU A 19 -21.50 -16.37 -49.19
CA LEU A 19 -20.45 -16.93 -48.32
C LEU A 19 -19.37 -15.93 -47.83
N PRO A 20 -18.85 -14.97 -48.63
CA PRO A 20 -17.88 -13.99 -48.10
C PRO A 20 -18.46 -13.09 -47.01
N CYS A 21 -19.75 -12.74 -47.09
CA CYS A 21 -20.40 -11.90 -46.07
C CYS A 21 -20.57 -12.66 -44.75
N THR A 22 -20.87 -13.96 -44.79
CA THR A 22 -21.00 -14.76 -43.57
C THR A 22 -19.65 -14.92 -42.86
N LEU A 23 -18.56 -15.13 -43.61
CA LEU A 23 -17.21 -15.17 -43.04
C LEU A 23 -16.84 -13.86 -42.35
N LEU A 24 -17.12 -12.72 -42.97
CA LEU A 24 -16.85 -11.40 -42.38
C LEU A 24 -17.62 -11.19 -41.06
N ILE A 25 -18.89 -11.60 -41.02
CA ILE A 25 -19.72 -11.53 -39.81
C ILE A 25 -19.14 -12.43 -38.72
N VAL A 26 -18.69 -13.64 -39.05
CA VAL A 26 -18.09 -14.57 -38.10
C VAL A 26 -16.78 -14.01 -37.52
N VAL A 27 -15.93 -13.42 -38.36
CA VAL A 27 -14.68 -12.77 -37.91
C VAL A 27 -14.98 -11.60 -36.98
N LEU A 28 -15.94 -10.73 -37.34
CA LEU A 28 -16.36 -9.63 -36.48
C LEU A 28 -16.93 -10.12 -35.14
N ALA A 29 -17.74 -11.18 -35.15
CA ALA A 29 -18.27 -11.78 -33.93
C ALA A 29 -17.15 -12.36 -33.06
N ALA A 30 -16.15 -13.01 -33.66
CA ALA A 30 -14.99 -13.52 -32.94
C ALA A 30 -14.19 -12.39 -32.28
N LEU A 31 -13.91 -11.30 -33.02
CA LEU A 31 -13.22 -10.13 -32.48
C LEU A 31 -14.00 -9.47 -31.34
N ALA A 32 -15.32 -9.32 -31.48
CA ALA A 32 -16.17 -8.79 -30.42
C ALA A 32 -16.13 -9.67 -29.16
N THR A 33 -16.13 -11.00 -29.33
CA THR A 33 -16.04 -11.95 -28.22
C THR A 33 -14.69 -11.83 -27.49
N VAL A 34 -13.59 -11.71 -28.24
CA VAL A 34 -12.25 -11.50 -27.68
C VAL A 34 -12.18 -10.18 -26.90
N HIS A 35 -12.72 -9.10 -27.47
CA HIS A 35 -12.78 -7.80 -26.79
C HIS A 35 -13.54 -7.86 -25.46
N ILE A 36 -14.71 -8.47 -25.44
CA ILE A 36 -15.51 -8.62 -24.21
C ILE A 36 -14.75 -9.47 -23.18
N CYS A 37 -14.06 -10.51 -23.62
CA CYS A 37 -13.25 -11.34 -22.73
C CYS A 37 -12.09 -10.56 -22.10
N LEU A 38 -11.40 -9.75 -22.90
CA LEU A 38 -10.33 -8.87 -22.44
C LEU A 38 -10.86 -7.84 -21.43
N GLU A 39 -11.98 -7.17 -21.74
CA GLU A 39 -12.58 -6.20 -20.82
C GLU A 39 -12.92 -6.81 -19.45
N LYS A 40 -13.41 -8.05 -19.42
CA LYS A 40 -13.69 -8.75 -18.16
C LYS A 40 -12.42 -8.95 -17.34
N GLN A 41 -11.33 -9.38 -17.99
CA GLN A 41 -10.04 -9.58 -17.31
C GLN A 41 -9.47 -8.26 -16.77
N TYR A 42 -9.54 -7.18 -17.55
CA TYR A 42 -9.10 -5.86 -17.09
C TYR A 42 -9.92 -5.35 -15.91
N ARG A 43 -11.26 -5.54 -15.93
CA ARG A 43 -12.11 -5.17 -14.79
C ARG A 43 -11.75 -5.97 -13.54
N GLU A 44 -11.54 -7.28 -13.65
CA GLU A 44 -11.16 -8.11 -12.52
C GLU A 44 -9.80 -7.70 -11.93
N LEU A 45 -8.84 -7.34 -12.79
CA LEU A 45 -7.54 -6.85 -12.34
C LEU A 45 -7.62 -5.47 -11.67
N GLY A 46 -8.45 -4.58 -12.22
CA GLY A 46 -8.75 -3.29 -11.60
C GLY A 46 -9.36 -3.43 -10.22
N ASP A 47 -10.37 -4.29 -10.07
CA ASP A 47 -11.03 -4.58 -8.79
C ASP A 47 -10.04 -5.16 -7.77
N LYS A 48 -9.15 -6.06 -8.20
CA LYS A 48 -8.11 -6.62 -7.32
C LYS A 48 -7.15 -5.54 -6.84
N THR A 49 -6.72 -4.67 -7.75
CA THR A 49 -5.80 -3.56 -7.43
C THR A 49 -6.45 -2.58 -6.46
N GLN A 50 -7.68 -2.15 -6.74
CA GLN A 50 -8.44 -1.25 -5.88
C GLN A 50 -8.67 -1.85 -4.48
N LYS A 51 -8.98 -3.15 -4.37
CA LYS A 51 -9.10 -3.82 -3.07
C LYS A 51 -7.79 -3.82 -2.28
N MET A 52 -6.66 -3.98 -2.96
CA MET A 52 -5.35 -3.93 -2.29
C MET A 52 -4.99 -2.51 -1.87
N GLU A 53 -5.31 -1.50 -2.68
CA GLU A 53 -5.13 -0.09 -2.33
C GLU A 53 -5.98 0.30 -1.11
N GLN A 54 -7.25 -0.09 -1.08
CA GLN A 54 -8.12 0.14 0.07
C GLN A 54 -7.59 -0.52 1.35
N LYS A 55 -7.07 -1.73 1.25
CA LYS A 55 -6.44 -2.42 2.40
C LYS A 55 -5.19 -1.68 2.88
N LYS A 56 -4.36 -1.21 1.95
CA LYS A 56 -3.17 -0.43 2.31
C LYS A 56 -3.58 0.85 3.03
N GLU A 57 -4.55 1.57 2.49
CA GLU A 57 -5.04 2.82 3.09
C GLU A 57 -5.62 2.59 4.50
N SER A 58 -6.35 1.49 4.72
CA SER A 58 -6.87 1.19 6.06
C SER A 58 -5.77 0.82 7.05
N LEU A 59 -4.75 0.08 6.62
CA LEU A 59 -3.58 -0.25 7.42
C LEU A 59 -2.76 0.99 7.77
N ASP A 60 -2.53 1.88 6.82
CA ASP A 60 -1.80 3.13 7.03
C ASP A 60 -2.53 4.02 8.06
N LYS A 61 -3.87 4.12 7.98
CA LYS A 61 -4.68 4.82 8.98
C LYS A 61 -4.54 4.21 10.38
N LEU A 62 -4.60 2.89 10.49
CA LEU A 62 -4.42 2.20 11.78
C LEU A 62 -3.02 2.45 12.33
N HIS A 63 -2.00 2.42 11.47
CA HIS A 63 -0.63 2.70 11.86
C HIS A 63 -0.48 4.13 12.39
N ASP A 64 -1.05 5.11 11.71
CA ASP A 64 -1.01 6.52 12.14
C ASP A 64 -1.74 6.73 13.47
N GLU A 65 -2.89 6.08 13.67
CA GLU A 65 -3.60 6.12 14.94
C GLU A 65 -2.79 5.50 16.08
N GLU A 66 -2.19 4.34 15.84
CA GLU A 66 -1.30 3.64 16.76
C GLU A 66 -0.13 4.57 17.10
N LEU A 67 0.57 5.10 16.09
CA LEU A 67 1.71 6.00 16.27
C LEU A 67 1.33 7.24 17.08
N ARG A 68 0.15 7.82 16.85
CA ARG A 68 -0.38 8.95 17.64
C ARG A 68 -0.67 8.54 19.08
N LYS A 69 -1.24 7.36 19.31
CA LYS A 69 -1.48 6.82 20.67
C LYS A 69 -0.15 6.63 21.39
N TRP A 70 0.84 6.03 20.74
CA TRP A 70 2.18 5.82 21.30
C TRP A 70 2.89 7.15 21.58
N ALA A 71 2.82 8.10 20.65
CA ALA A 71 3.38 9.43 20.84
C ALA A 71 2.76 10.12 22.05
N ASN A 72 1.43 10.06 22.20
CA ASN A 72 0.71 10.60 23.34
C ASN A 72 1.07 9.89 24.64
N ALA A 73 1.09 8.56 24.66
CA ALA A 73 1.42 7.76 25.84
C ALA A 73 2.86 7.99 26.32
N LYS A 74 3.80 8.21 25.39
CA LYS A 74 5.22 8.47 25.68
C LYS A 74 5.50 9.91 26.10
N THR A 75 4.51 10.80 26.10
CA THR A 75 4.73 12.16 26.62
C THR A 75 5.06 12.10 28.11
N PRO A 76 6.04 12.91 28.59
CA PRO A 76 6.48 12.85 29.98
C PRO A 76 5.34 13.08 30.97
N ALA A 77 4.39 13.96 30.64
CA ALA A 77 3.21 14.21 31.46
C ALA A 77 2.33 12.96 31.65
N ASN A 78 2.08 12.19 30.59
CA ASN A 78 1.27 10.97 30.68
C ASN A 78 2.02 9.84 31.38
N ILE A 79 3.34 9.76 31.22
CA ILE A 79 4.19 8.82 31.96
C ILE A 79 4.13 9.13 33.46
N GLU A 80 4.25 10.40 33.86
CA GLU A 80 4.14 10.81 35.26
C GLU A 80 2.75 10.51 35.85
N ILE A 81 1.68 10.72 35.08
CA ILE A 81 0.32 10.36 35.49
C ILE A 81 0.20 8.84 35.70
N ALA A 82 0.72 8.03 34.77
CA ALA A 82 0.69 6.58 34.88
C ALA A 82 1.54 6.06 36.06
N LEU A 83 2.71 6.65 36.30
CA LEU A 83 3.57 6.34 37.45
C LEU A 83 2.86 6.64 38.77
N LYS A 84 2.18 7.79 38.87
CA LYS A 84 1.37 8.16 40.04
C LYS A 84 0.21 7.18 40.27
N GLN A 85 -0.49 6.75 39.22
CA GLN A 85 -1.60 5.80 39.32
C GLN A 85 -1.16 4.43 39.85
N HIS A 86 0.04 3.98 39.50
CA HIS A 86 0.60 2.71 39.96
C HIS A 86 1.45 2.83 41.24
N ASN A 87 1.44 3.99 41.89
CA ASN A 87 2.23 4.29 43.10
C ASN A 87 3.75 4.02 42.92
N LEU A 88 4.24 4.17 41.68
CA LEU A 88 5.63 3.98 41.31
C LEU A 88 6.35 5.34 41.34
N ASN A 89 7.35 5.46 42.19
CA ASN A 89 8.21 6.65 42.24
C ASN A 89 9.47 6.42 41.39
N MET A 90 9.39 6.66 40.09
CA MET A 90 10.57 6.71 39.21
C MET A 90 11.03 8.16 39.08
N ASN A 91 12.13 8.50 39.74
CA ASN A 91 12.87 9.73 39.46
C ASN A 91 13.82 9.49 38.31
N PHE A 92 13.87 10.43 37.35
CA PHE A 92 14.94 10.41 36.35
C PHE A 92 16.29 10.53 37.07
N PRO A 93 17.28 9.67 36.76
CA PRO A 93 18.58 9.76 37.38
C PRO A 93 19.27 11.07 36.99
N GLU A 94 19.98 11.66 37.95
CA GLU A 94 20.83 12.82 37.69
C GLU A 94 21.84 12.52 36.58
N GLU A 95 22.13 13.49 35.71
CA GLU A 95 23.03 13.32 34.55
C GLU A 95 24.39 12.73 34.94
N LYS A 96 24.86 13.01 36.16
CA LYS A 96 26.12 12.51 36.72
C LYS A 96 26.14 11.00 36.96
N ARG A 97 24.98 10.33 36.98
CA ARG A 97 24.83 8.88 37.19
C ARG A 97 24.52 8.12 35.90
N ILE A 98 24.47 8.80 34.76
CA ILE A 98 24.21 8.18 33.46
C ILE A 98 25.54 7.69 32.89
N VAL A 99 25.79 6.39 32.97
CA VAL A 99 26.93 5.76 32.28
C VAL A 99 26.54 5.43 30.85
N ARG A 100 27.12 6.13 29.87
CA ARG A 100 26.93 5.82 28.44
C ARG A 100 27.79 4.62 28.07
N LEU A 101 27.15 3.48 27.82
CA LEU A 101 27.83 2.28 27.32
C LEU A 101 28.05 2.44 25.81
N TYR A 102 29.30 2.60 25.39
CA TYR A 102 29.68 2.52 23.98
C TYR A 102 29.87 1.05 23.62
N HIS A 103 29.29 0.62 22.50
CA HIS A 103 29.40 -0.75 22.01
C HIS A 103 30.85 -1.01 21.59
N SER A 104 31.58 -1.82 22.36
CA SER A 104 33.00 -2.15 22.12
C SER A 104 33.23 -3.09 20.94
N ASN A 105 32.21 -3.35 20.12
CA ASN A 105 32.32 -4.17 18.92
C ASN A 105 32.74 -3.34 17.69
N ALA A 106 32.93 -2.03 17.83
CA ALA A 106 33.74 -1.27 16.88
C ALA A 106 35.21 -1.61 17.17
N ARG A 107 35.80 -2.46 16.32
CA ARG A 107 37.24 -2.79 16.32
C ARG A 107 38.07 -1.54 16.64
N PRO A 108 38.84 -1.50 17.74
CA PRO A 108 39.75 -0.40 18.01
C PRO A 108 40.98 -0.58 17.12
N GLY A 109 40.93 0.01 15.94
CA GLY A 109 42.04 0.06 15.00
C GLY A 109 41.93 1.31 14.15
N HIS A 110 42.67 2.34 14.55
CA HIS A 110 42.89 3.63 13.89
C HIS A 110 41.80 4.71 14.06
N THR A 111 42.28 5.92 14.39
CA THR A 111 41.64 7.25 14.24
C THR A 111 40.64 7.79 15.28
N ALA A 112 40.82 7.52 16.57
CA ALA A 112 40.24 8.40 17.62
C ALA A 112 41.22 8.79 18.74
N GLY A 113 42.50 8.44 18.59
CA GLY A 113 43.58 8.80 19.52
C GLY A 113 44.35 10.07 19.15
N GLU A 114 44.03 10.71 18.02
CA GLU A 114 44.86 11.79 17.45
C GLU A 114 44.22 13.18 17.50
N LEU A 115 42.93 13.30 17.83
CA LEU A 115 42.28 14.60 18.01
C LEU A 115 42.27 15.10 19.47
N ALA A 116 42.52 14.23 20.45
CA ALA A 116 42.55 14.62 21.86
C ALA A 116 43.91 15.15 22.36
N LYS A 117 44.97 15.11 21.52
CA LYS A 117 46.32 15.58 21.90
C LYS A 117 46.71 16.95 21.32
N VAL A 118 45.85 17.55 20.49
CA VAL A 118 46.10 18.88 19.90
C VAL A 118 45.51 20.02 20.74
N GLU A 119 44.47 19.76 21.53
CA GLU A 119 43.73 20.83 22.23
C GLU A 119 44.22 21.12 23.67
N THR A 120 45.22 20.37 24.19
CA THR A 120 45.74 20.53 25.56
C THR A 120 47.21 20.97 25.64
N LYS A 121 47.76 21.56 24.56
CA LYS A 121 49.11 22.16 24.58
C LYS A 121 49.18 23.66 24.27
N ASN A 122 48.05 24.36 24.16
CA ASN A 122 48.04 25.80 23.91
C ASN A 122 47.14 26.56 24.89
N ASN A 123 47.50 26.52 26.17
CA ASN A 123 47.21 27.61 27.10
C ASN A 123 48.25 27.54 28.23
N ASN A 124 49.47 27.86 27.83
CA ASN A 124 50.60 28.07 28.70
C ASN A 124 50.58 29.54 29.15
N HIS A 125 50.95 29.76 30.42
CA HIS A 125 51.73 30.91 30.88
C HIS A 125 51.53 32.26 30.17
N TYR A 126 50.91 33.20 30.86
CA TYR A 126 51.53 34.47 31.29
C TYR A 126 50.69 35.08 32.42
#